data_AF-A0A1M7T858-F1
#
_entry.id   AF-A0A1M7T858-F1
#
_cell.length_a   1.000
_cell.length_b   1.000
_cell.length_c   1.000
_cell.angle_alpha   90.00
_cell.angle_beta   90.00
_cell.angle_gamma   90.00
#
_symmetry.space_group_name_H-M   'P 1'
#
loop_
_entity.id
_entity.type
_entity.pdbx_description
1 polymer ?
#
loop_
_entity_poly.entity_id
_entity_poly.type
_entity_poly.pdbx_seq_one_letter_code
_entity_poly.pdbx_strand_id
1 'polypeptide(L)'
;MSIITQKNKVSYLGNSSASLFPIDFPLTADILKEDYLKVVITDTDGKITPADKNNYRLEQSGGSYSLRYPLAGDLLPNGYKLTILREVPFIQPLDLANGGSFSSDVIEGAFDFQEFQIQQLSEKFERTPTFPLGSLTDGETAYNAFINNVAKAEAGAITATAEADRAKLNADTAEQYASQLTGLTATAETTEAGTEAEAEYNPDTGLLLLKIPKGDKGEPGDKGEPGDSFKGQEALDEKLRLFEQQIKQIKADNEKAFKKVIMMWGGLITEIPEGFVLCDGTNGTPDLRDKFILGAGACEDYKEVGESGGSYNATTENTTAVNNATTLTVAQISAHKHEFYGASGSGSKAAITANSDHSITAVQIYNGAKLSSAMDNTGGGQPHNHDQKPHDHKVTVTPPYYVLAFIQKL
;
A
#
# COMPACT_ATOMS: atom_id res chain seq x y z
N MET A 1 -9.98 18.11 42.48
CA MET A 1 -9.54 19.22 41.61
C MET A 1 -9.94 18.87 40.20
N SER A 2 -10.67 19.71 39.46
CA SER A 2 -11.11 19.33 38.11
C SER A 2 -9.94 19.19 37.12
N ILE A 3 -9.92 18.08 36.38
CA ILE A 3 -8.97 17.83 35.30
C ILE A 3 -9.43 18.57 34.04
N ILE A 4 -8.73 19.65 33.66
CA ILE A 4 -9.11 20.52 32.52
C ILE A 4 -8.14 20.45 31.33
N THR A 5 -7.12 19.61 31.40
CA THR A 5 -6.14 19.39 30.33
C THR A 5 -6.40 18.07 29.64
N GLN A 6 -6.06 17.97 28.35
CA GLN A 6 -6.08 16.72 27.59
C GLN A 6 -4.72 16.01 27.62
N LYS A 7 -3.69 16.63 28.22
CA LYS A 7 -2.32 16.09 28.21
C LYS A 7 -2.17 14.90 29.14
N ASN A 8 -1.53 13.85 28.64
CA ASN A 8 -1.06 12.69 29.40
C ASN A 8 0.48 12.50 29.31
N LYS A 9 1.15 13.32 28.50
CA LYS A 9 2.56 13.17 28.10
C LYS A 9 3.20 14.53 27.90
N VAL A 10 4.49 14.63 28.22
CA VAL A 10 5.36 15.75 27.86
C VAL A 10 6.73 15.24 27.40
N SER A 11 7.36 15.94 26.46
CA SER A 11 8.70 15.59 25.95
C SER A 11 9.62 16.81 25.94
N TYR A 12 10.89 16.57 26.25
CA TYR A 12 11.96 17.58 26.32
C TYR A 12 13.16 17.16 25.49
N LEU A 13 13.74 18.09 24.74
CA LEU A 13 15.02 17.88 24.05
C LEU A 13 16.17 18.08 25.04
N GLY A 14 17.17 17.21 24.96
CA GLY A 14 18.42 17.33 25.69
C GLY A 14 19.23 18.52 25.21
N ASN A 15 19.92 19.15 26.16
CA ASN A 15 20.77 20.31 25.93
C ASN A 15 22.05 20.28 26.78
N SER A 16 22.37 19.12 27.36
CA SER A 16 23.51 18.89 28.24
C SER A 16 23.59 19.81 29.48
N SER A 17 22.48 20.45 29.88
CA SER A 17 22.45 21.45 30.96
C SER A 17 21.22 21.37 31.87
N ALA A 18 20.04 21.07 31.31
CA ALA A 18 18.81 20.92 32.08
C ALA A 18 18.84 19.62 32.90
N SER A 19 18.44 19.72 34.17
CA SER A 19 18.25 18.57 35.07
C SER A 19 16.87 18.52 35.72
N LEU A 20 16.01 19.49 35.43
CA LEU A 20 14.66 19.62 35.98
C LEU A 20 13.68 19.87 34.84
N PHE A 21 12.68 19.01 34.73
CA PHE A 21 11.73 18.97 33.63
C PHE A 21 10.32 19.12 34.17
N PRO A 22 9.64 20.24 33.92
CA PRO A 22 8.26 20.45 34.40
C PRO A 22 7.30 19.35 33.93
N ILE A 23 6.23 19.12 34.68
CA ILE A 23 5.14 18.25 34.26
C ILE A 23 3.89 19.13 34.15
N ASP A 24 3.32 19.19 32.95
CA ASP A 24 2.21 20.07 32.59
C ASP A 24 0.86 19.34 32.50
N PHE A 25 0.80 18.14 33.09
CA PHE A 25 -0.43 17.37 33.29
C PHE A 25 -0.61 17.02 34.78
N PRO A 26 -1.85 16.92 35.26
CA PRO A 26 -2.15 16.72 36.67
C PRO A 26 -1.72 15.32 37.16
N LEU A 27 -1.17 15.29 38.37
CA LEU A 27 -0.78 14.08 39.11
C LEU A 27 -1.54 13.97 40.44
N THR A 28 -2.76 14.53 40.48
CA THR A 28 -3.47 15.02 41.68
C THR A 28 -4.09 13.96 42.58
N ALA A 29 -3.63 12.72 42.53
CA ALA A 29 -4.06 11.70 43.47
C ALA A 29 -2.86 11.23 44.29
N ASP A 30 -3.05 10.98 45.60
CA ASP A 30 -2.14 10.16 46.42
C ASP A 30 -1.84 8.78 45.77
N ILE A 31 -2.64 8.44 44.75
CA ILE A 31 -2.59 7.29 43.86
C ILE A 31 -1.45 7.41 42.83
N LEU A 32 -0.87 8.58 42.53
CA LEU A 32 0.18 8.72 41.50
C LEU A 32 1.55 9.15 42.06
N LYS A 33 2.21 8.20 42.72
CA LYS A 33 3.65 8.28 43.01
C LYS A 33 4.46 8.04 41.72
N GLU A 34 5.79 8.17 41.80
CA GLU A 34 6.73 7.84 40.70
C GLU A 34 6.43 6.48 40.02
N ASP A 35 5.76 5.57 40.73
CA ASP A 35 5.32 4.25 40.25
C ASP A 35 4.45 4.27 38.99
N TYR A 36 3.63 5.32 38.79
CA TYR A 36 2.75 5.45 37.63
C TYR A 36 3.26 6.45 36.58
N LEU A 37 4.51 6.90 36.73
CA LEU A 37 5.21 7.63 35.70
C LEU A 37 6.06 6.66 34.89
N LYS A 38 5.93 6.76 33.57
CA LYS A 38 6.78 6.11 32.60
C LYS A 38 7.70 7.15 31.99
N VAL A 39 8.98 6.98 32.25
CA VAL A 39 10.04 7.86 31.74
C VAL A 39 10.85 7.08 30.72
N VAL A 40 10.96 7.61 29.52
CA VAL A 40 11.75 7.01 28.43
C VAL A 40 12.69 8.03 27.82
N ILE A 41 13.83 7.54 27.33
CA ILE A 41 14.83 8.32 26.61
C ILE A 41 14.83 7.83 25.16
N THR A 42 14.81 8.77 24.22
CA THR A 42 15.01 8.49 22.80
C THR A 42 16.38 9.01 22.40
N ASP A 43 17.22 8.16 21.81
CA ASP A 43 18.51 8.56 21.27
C ASP A 43 18.39 9.20 19.88
N THR A 44 19.53 9.57 19.28
CA THR A 44 19.60 10.23 17.97
C THR A 44 19.15 9.33 16.82
N ASP A 45 19.18 8.02 17.00
CA ASP A 45 18.75 7.04 16.00
C ASP A 45 17.27 6.68 16.16
N GLY A 46 16.57 7.29 17.13
CA GLY A 46 15.17 7.07 17.41
C GLY A 46 14.88 5.86 18.30
N LYS A 47 15.91 5.20 18.85
CA LYS A 47 15.73 4.06 19.75
C LYS A 47 15.24 4.53 21.12
N ILE A 48 14.20 3.88 21.62
CA ILE A 48 13.54 4.22 22.88
C ILE A 48 14.00 3.25 23.97
N THR A 49 14.50 3.78 25.09
CA THR A 49 14.88 3.01 26.28
C THR A 49 14.19 3.54 27.54
N PRO A 50 13.72 2.68 28.45
CA PRO A 50 13.24 3.13 29.75
C PRO A 50 14.37 3.82 30.53
N ALA A 51 14.09 4.97 31.15
CA ALA A 51 15.01 5.57 32.10
C ALA A 51 15.07 4.72 33.37
N ASP A 52 16.26 4.57 33.95
CA ASP A 52 16.43 3.87 35.24
C ASP A 52 15.64 4.60 36.34
N LYS A 53 14.76 3.87 37.03
CA LYS A 53 13.95 4.38 38.14
C LYS A 53 14.81 4.96 39.27
N ASN A 54 16.02 4.46 39.46
CA ASN A 54 16.95 4.99 40.47
C ASN A 54 17.66 6.28 40.04
N ASN A 55 17.51 6.68 38.77
CA ASN A 55 18.20 7.84 38.20
C ASN A 55 17.26 9.02 37.90
N TYR A 56 16.02 8.99 38.38
CA TYR A 56 15.15 10.16 38.40
C TYR A 56 14.36 10.22 39.71
N ARG A 57 13.81 11.39 40.02
CA ARG A 57 12.81 11.55 41.07
C ARG A 57 11.79 12.61 40.71
N LEU A 58 10.60 12.51 41.27
CA LEU A 58 9.57 13.55 41.21
C LEU A 58 9.85 14.61 42.27
N GLU A 59 9.82 15.87 41.86
CA GLU A 59 9.89 17.02 42.75
C GLU A 59 8.58 17.80 42.68
N GLN A 60 8.12 18.28 43.83
CA GLN A 60 6.93 19.11 43.94
C GLN A 60 7.32 20.46 44.53
N SER A 61 6.88 21.55 43.89
CA SER A 61 7.04 22.91 44.40
C SER A 61 5.82 23.73 44.04
N GLY A 62 5.21 24.39 45.04
CA GLY A 62 4.05 25.27 44.83
C GLY A 62 2.85 24.61 44.14
N GLY A 63 2.61 23.31 44.38
CA GLY A 63 1.53 22.56 43.74
C GLY A 63 1.80 22.12 42.29
N SER A 64 2.97 22.44 41.74
CA SER A 64 3.42 21.97 40.43
C SER A 64 4.42 20.83 40.59
N TYR A 65 4.43 19.92 39.63
CA TYR A 65 5.34 18.78 39.59
C TYR A 65 6.44 18.98 38.54
N SER A 66 7.63 18.46 38.82
CA SER A 66 8.75 18.41 37.88
C SER A 66 9.53 17.13 38.10
N LEU A 67 10.01 16.52 37.02
CA LEU A 67 10.91 15.38 37.08
C LEU A 67 12.36 15.88 37.14
N ARG A 68 13.10 15.48 38.18
CA ARG A 68 14.56 15.63 38.18
C ARG A 68 15.20 14.41 37.54
N TYR A 69 15.96 14.65 36.47
CA TYR A 69 16.70 13.62 35.74
C TYR A 69 17.92 14.26 35.05
N PRO A 70 19.08 13.60 35.01
CA PRO A 70 19.46 12.45 35.84
C PRO A 70 19.73 12.86 37.30
N LEU A 71 19.73 11.89 38.22
CA LEU A 71 20.21 12.05 39.59
C LEU A 71 21.73 11.87 39.72
N ALA A 72 22.31 11.04 38.85
CA ALA A 72 23.73 10.80 38.74
C ALA A 72 24.14 10.53 37.27
N GLY A 73 25.37 10.90 36.93
CA GLY A 73 25.90 10.79 35.57
C GLY A 73 25.71 12.06 34.73
N ASP A 74 25.97 11.93 33.43
CA ASP A 74 25.95 13.05 32.49
C ASP A 74 24.51 13.51 32.19
N LEU A 75 24.32 14.82 32.11
CA LEU A 75 23.05 15.44 31.75
C LEU A 75 22.63 15.04 30.33
N LEU A 76 21.32 15.04 30.06
CA LEU A 76 20.74 14.58 28.80
C LEU A 76 21.41 15.28 27.59
N PRO A 77 22.16 14.56 26.73
CA PRO A 77 22.94 15.18 25.67
C PRO A 77 22.07 15.84 24.59
N ASN A 78 22.67 16.77 23.83
CA ASN A 78 22.00 17.35 22.67
C ASN A 78 21.59 16.27 21.65
N GLY A 79 20.40 16.40 21.08
CA GLY A 79 19.81 15.43 20.15
C GLY A 79 19.05 14.27 20.81
N TYR A 80 19.25 14.01 22.11
CA TYR A 80 18.44 13.05 22.85
C TYR A 80 17.11 13.68 23.28
N LYS A 81 16.10 12.85 23.54
CA LYS A 81 14.77 13.30 24.00
C LYS A 81 14.33 12.54 25.25
N LEU A 82 13.93 13.26 26.29
CA LEU A 82 13.27 12.70 27.47
C LEU A 82 11.77 12.81 27.29
N THR A 83 11.05 11.71 27.52
CA THR A 83 9.58 11.70 27.47
C THR A 83 9.03 11.16 28.79
N ILE A 84 8.08 11.90 29.35
CA ILE A 84 7.41 11.61 30.61
C ILE A 84 5.94 11.37 30.27
N LEU A 85 5.42 10.21 30.66
CA LEU A 85 4.06 9.76 30.40
C LEU A 85 3.44 9.27 31.70
N ARG A 86 2.17 9.58 31.96
CA ARG A 86 1.38 8.93 33.01
C ARG A 86 0.82 7.60 32.50
N GLU A 87 1.13 6.51 33.18
CA GLU A 87 0.63 5.16 32.87
C GLU A 87 -0.12 4.57 34.09
N VAL A 88 -1.46 4.61 34.05
CA VAL A 88 -2.34 4.10 35.12
C VAL A 88 -2.96 2.75 34.74
N PRO A 89 -3.21 1.85 35.72
CA PRO A 89 -3.86 0.57 35.48
C PRO A 89 -5.36 0.75 35.18
N PHE A 90 -5.92 -0.10 34.33
CA PHE A 90 -7.35 -0.13 33.99
C PHE A 90 -8.17 -0.90 35.01
N ILE A 91 -8.29 -0.34 36.22
CA ILE A 91 -9.06 -0.88 37.33
C ILE A 91 -10.00 0.19 37.90
N GLN A 92 -11.03 -0.23 38.65
CA GLN A 92 -11.82 0.66 39.49
C GLN A 92 -11.37 0.48 40.95
N PRO A 93 -10.56 1.40 41.51
CA PRO A 93 -10.08 1.26 42.88
C PRO A 93 -11.16 1.60 43.92
N LEU A 94 -12.21 2.32 43.54
CA LEU A 94 -13.30 2.71 44.42
C LEU A 94 -14.25 1.54 44.68
N ASP A 95 -14.39 1.17 45.95
CA ASP A 95 -15.39 0.24 46.46
C ASP A 95 -16.23 0.93 47.55
N LEU A 96 -17.54 1.07 47.30
CA LEU A 96 -18.47 1.73 48.22
C LEU A 96 -19.24 0.69 49.03
N ALA A 97 -18.98 0.64 50.33
CA ALA A 97 -19.72 -0.22 51.26
C ALA A 97 -21.07 0.38 51.66
N ASN A 98 -22.10 -0.46 51.81
CA ASN A 98 -23.43 -0.03 52.27
C ASN A 98 -23.38 0.43 53.74
N GLY A 99 -23.94 1.60 54.03
CA GLY A 99 -24.01 2.17 55.38
C GLY A 99 -22.81 3.04 55.82
N GLY A 100 -21.81 3.25 54.95
CA GLY A 100 -20.71 4.20 55.18
C GLY A 100 -21.10 5.66 54.88
N SER A 101 -20.33 6.62 55.42
CA SER A 101 -20.50 8.03 55.07
C SER A 101 -20.01 8.30 53.65
N PHE A 102 -20.80 9.01 52.85
CA PHE A 102 -20.44 9.43 51.51
C PHE A 102 -19.37 10.53 51.57
N SER A 103 -18.16 10.25 51.05
CA SER A 103 -17.07 11.23 50.97
C SER A 103 -16.97 11.77 49.54
N SER A 104 -17.21 13.07 49.38
CA SER A 104 -17.03 13.76 48.10
C SER A 104 -15.62 13.61 47.55
N ASP A 105 -14.61 13.61 48.42
CA ASP A 105 -13.20 13.57 48.03
C ASP A 105 -12.82 12.20 47.46
N VAL A 106 -13.39 11.14 48.01
CA VAL A 106 -13.18 9.76 47.53
C VAL A 106 -13.83 9.55 46.16
N ILE A 107 -15.01 10.13 45.95
CA ILE A 107 -15.70 10.08 44.66
C ILE A 107 -14.98 10.94 43.61
N GLU A 108 -14.55 12.14 43.99
CA GLU A 108 -13.77 13.02 43.11
C GLU A 108 -12.47 12.33 42.67
N GLY A 109 -11.73 11.71 43.60
CA GLY A 109 -10.52 10.96 43.26
C GLY A 109 -10.78 9.77 42.32
N ALA A 110 -11.94 9.11 42.44
CA ALA A 110 -12.32 8.03 41.53
C ALA A 110 -12.65 8.56 40.12
N PHE A 111 -13.32 9.70 40.01
CA PHE A 111 -13.57 10.35 38.72
C PHE A 111 -12.29 10.89 38.09
N ASP A 112 -11.38 11.48 38.87
CA ASP A 112 -10.06 11.90 38.40
C ASP A 112 -9.27 10.68 37.86
N PHE A 113 -9.34 9.53 38.55
CA PHE A 113 -8.69 8.30 38.09
C PHE A 113 -9.26 7.77 36.77
N GLN A 114 -10.58 7.81 36.60
CA GLN A 114 -11.23 7.46 35.33
C GLN A 114 -10.84 8.43 34.20
N GLU A 115 -10.80 9.73 34.49
CA GLU A 115 -10.37 10.74 33.52
C GLU A 115 -8.90 10.52 33.10
N PHE A 116 -8.02 10.11 34.03
CA PHE A 116 -6.65 9.72 33.68
C PHE A 116 -6.58 8.51 32.75
N GLN A 117 -7.43 7.50 32.96
CA GLN A 117 -7.52 6.34 32.06
C GLN A 117 -8.02 6.76 30.66
N ILE A 118 -8.99 7.67 30.58
CA ILE A 118 -9.53 8.20 29.32
C ILE A 118 -8.45 8.99 28.57
N GLN A 119 -7.73 9.89 29.24
CA GLN A 119 -6.63 10.64 28.64
C GLN A 119 -5.50 9.74 28.16
N GLN A 120 -5.19 8.69 28.92
CA GLN A 120 -4.24 7.66 28.50
C GLN A 120 -4.71 6.93 27.23
N LEU A 121 -5.99 6.56 27.13
CA LEU A 121 -6.53 5.92 25.93
C LEU A 121 -6.52 6.88 24.73
N SER A 122 -6.85 8.15 24.94
CA SER A 122 -6.77 9.19 23.91
C SER A 122 -5.34 9.33 23.36
N GLU A 123 -4.34 9.42 24.24
CA GLU A 123 -2.92 9.46 23.83
C GLU A 123 -2.51 8.20 23.06
N LYS A 124 -2.96 7.02 23.51
CA LYS A 124 -2.68 5.75 22.82
C LYS A 124 -3.34 5.69 21.44
N PHE A 125 -4.53 6.27 21.30
CA PHE A 125 -5.24 6.35 20.03
C PHE A 125 -4.54 7.31 19.04
N GLU A 126 -4.00 8.44 19.51
CA GLU A 126 -3.22 9.37 18.69
C GLU A 126 -1.96 8.74 18.06
N ARG A 127 -1.37 7.72 18.71
CA ARG A 127 -0.18 7.01 18.21
C ARG A 127 -0.49 5.69 17.51
N THR A 128 -1.77 5.39 17.27
CA THR A 128 -2.20 4.15 16.63
C THR A 128 -2.77 4.48 15.25
N PRO A 129 -2.51 3.67 14.20
CA PRO A 129 -3.17 3.85 12.91
C PRO A 129 -4.69 3.77 13.08
N THR A 130 -5.40 4.78 12.58
CA THR A 130 -6.87 4.80 12.56
C THR A 130 -7.36 4.68 11.13
N PHE A 131 -8.43 3.93 10.94
CA PHE A 131 -9.02 3.68 9.62
C PHE A 131 -10.38 4.37 9.54
N PRO A 132 -10.79 4.88 8.35
CA PRO A 132 -12.09 5.52 8.18
C PRO A 132 -13.24 4.57 8.56
N LEU A 133 -14.33 5.14 9.09
CA LEU A 133 -15.54 4.40 9.50
C LEU A 133 -16.22 3.61 8.37
N GLY A 134 -15.89 3.92 7.10
CA GLY A 134 -16.38 3.21 5.90
C GLY A 134 -15.43 2.15 5.35
N SER A 135 -14.34 1.80 6.06
CA SER A 135 -13.49 0.68 5.67
C SER A 135 -14.33 -0.61 5.69
N LEU A 136 -14.43 -1.29 4.54
CA LEU A 136 -15.18 -2.54 4.38
C LEU A 136 -14.50 -3.74 5.08
N THR A 137 -13.31 -3.52 5.63
CA THR A 137 -12.50 -4.53 6.31
C THR A 137 -12.39 -4.19 7.79
N ASP A 138 -12.32 -5.23 8.62
CA ASP A 138 -12.02 -5.08 10.04
C ASP A 138 -10.63 -4.43 10.24
N GLY A 139 -10.40 -3.87 11.44
CA GLY A 139 -9.19 -3.13 11.74
C GLY A 139 -7.90 -3.95 11.64
N GLU A 140 -7.96 -5.26 11.88
CA GLU A 140 -6.79 -6.13 11.78
C GLU A 140 -6.42 -6.36 10.30
N THR A 141 -7.41 -6.62 9.45
CA THR A 141 -7.20 -6.73 8.00
C THR A 141 -6.66 -5.43 7.40
N ALA A 142 -7.22 -4.28 7.80
CA ALA A 142 -6.75 -2.97 7.33
C ALA A 142 -5.29 -2.68 7.79
N TYR A 143 -4.95 -3.06 9.02
CA TYR A 143 -3.60 -2.94 9.54
C TYR A 143 -2.59 -3.81 8.79
N ASN A 144 -2.92 -5.09 8.56
CA ASN A 144 -2.06 -6.01 7.82
C ASN A 144 -1.85 -5.54 6.37
N ALA A 145 -2.89 -5.01 5.72
CA ALA A 145 -2.78 -4.42 4.39
C ALA A 145 -1.86 -3.18 4.39
N PHE A 146 -1.98 -2.30 5.39
CA PHE A 146 -1.10 -1.14 5.53
C PHE A 146 0.37 -1.54 5.66
N ILE A 147 0.70 -2.47 6.56
CA ILE A 147 2.09 -2.95 6.75
C ILE A 147 2.64 -3.59 5.48
N ASN A 148 1.85 -4.43 4.80
CA ASN A 148 2.26 -5.05 3.54
C ASN A 148 2.52 -4.03 2.43
N ASN A 149 1.70 -2.97 2.34
CA ASN A 149 1.90 -1.91 1.36
C ASN A 149 3.17 -1.10 1.64
N VAL A 150 3.46 -0.82 2.91
CA VAL A 150 4.71 -0.16 3.31
C VAL A 150 5.91 -1.02 2.93
N ALA A 151 5.90 -2.31 3.24
CA ALA A 151 6.99 -3.23 2.89
C ALA A 151 7.19 -3.34 1.35
N LYS A 152 6.09 -3.38 0.58
CA LYS A 152 6.16 -3.37 -0.89
C LYS A 152 6.73 -2.06 -1.43
N ALA A 153 6.34 -0.92 -0.85
CA ALA A 153 6.87 0.38 -1.26
C ALA A 153 8.37 0.49 -0.95
N GLU A 154 8.81 0.02 0.21
CA GLU A 154 10.22 -0.02 0.59
C GLU A 154 11.03 -0.92 -0.35
N ALA A 155 10.56 -2.14 -0.61
CA ALA A 155 11.20 -3.05 -1.57
C ALA A 155 11.28 -2.44 -2.97
N GLY A 156 10.20 -1.81 -3.44
CA GLY A 156 10.16 -1.10 -4.71
C GLY A 156 11.16 0.05 -4.79
N ALA A 157 11.34 0.81 -3.71
CA ALA A 157 12.32 1.90 -3.64
C ALA A 157 13.77 1.38 -3.68
N ILE A 158 14.05 0.26 -2.99
CA ILE A 158 15.35 -0.41 -3.04
C ILE A 158 15.65 -0.89 -4.46
N THR A 159 14.69 -1.54 -5.12
CA THR A 159 14.83 -1.99 -6.50
C THR A 159 15.06 -0.82 -7.45
N ALA A 160 14.27 0.26 -7.36
CA ALA A 160 14.43 1.44 -8.19
C ALA A 160 15.83 2.09 -8.03
N THR A 161 16.36 2.11 -6.80
CA THR A 161 17.72 2.61 -6.53
C THR A 161 18.77 1.74 -7.20
N ALA A 162 18.67 0.41 -7.06
CA ALA A 162 19.60 -0.53 -7.68
C ALA A 162 19.55 -0.47 -9.23
N GLU A 163 18.37 -0.27 -9.80
CA GLU A 163 18.21 -0.11 -11.25
C GLU A 163 18.78 1.21 -11.75
N ALA A 164 18.65 2.30 -10.99
CA ALA A 164 19.27 3.58 -11.30
C ALA A 164 20.81 3.47 -11.27
N ASP A 165 21.37 2.80 -10.26
CA ASP A 165 22.81 2.53 -10.16
C ASP A 165 23.32 1.70 -11.36
N ARG A 166 22.56 0.67 -11.75
CA ARG A 166 22.88 -0.15 -12.93
C ARG A 166 22.82 0.65 -14.23
N ALA A 167 21.82 1.53 -14.38
CA ALA A 167 21.70 2.40 -15.55
C ALA A 167 22.88 3.37 -15.64
N LYS A 168 23.31 3.93 -14.50
CA LYS A 168 24.51 4.78 -14.43
C LYS A 168 25.78 4.02 -14.85
N LEU A 169 25.99 2.82 -14.32
CA LEU A 169 27.13 1.96 -14.70
C LEU A 169 27.14 1.65 -16.21
N ASN A 170 25.97 1.34 -16.78
CA ASN A 170 25.85 1.08 -18.21
C ASN A 170 26.17 2.33 -19.06
N ALA A 171 25.76 3.52 -18.61
CA ALA A 171 26.10 4.77 -19.27
C ALA A 171 27.62 5.04 -19.23
N ASP A 172 28.24 4.88 -18.05
CA ASP A 172 29.69 5.03 -17.88
C ASP A 172 30.47 4.04 -18.77
N THR A 173 29.98 2.81 -18.89
CA THR A 173 30.58 1.77 -19.75
C THR A 173 30.45 2.11 -21.24
N ALA A 174 29.29 2.63 -21.67
CA ALA A 174 29.07 3.06 -23.04
C ALA A 174 30.00 4.24 -23.42
N GLU A 175 30.21 5.19 -22.51
CA GLU A 175 31.15 6.30 -22.70
C GLU A 175 32.60 5.83 -22.85
N GLN A 176 33.01 4.81 -22.08
CA GLN A 176 34.33 4.19 -22.23
C GLN A 176 34.50 3.55 -23.62
N TYR A 177 33.52 2.79 -24.11
CA TYR A 177 33.59 2.19 -25.44
C TYR A 177 33.59 3.24 -26.57
N ALA A 178 32.81 4.32 -26.43
CA ALA A 178 32.82 5.42 -27.39
C ALA A 178 34.19 6.14 -27.44
N SER A 179 34.85 6.29 -26.29
CA SER A 179 36.20 6.85 -26.18
C SER A 179 37.26 5.97 -26.83
N GLN A 180 37.14 4.64 -26.73
CA GLN A 180 38.03 3.70 -27.42
C GLN A 180 37.88 3.76 -28.95
N LEU A 181 36.65 3.94 -29.45
CA LEU A 181 36.38 4.04 -30.89
C LEU A 181 36.83 5.37 -31.51
N THR A 182 36.77 6.47 -30.77
CA THR A 182 37.18 7.81 -31.27
C THR A 182 38.69 7.97 -31.42
N GLY A 183 39.50 7.12 -30.77
CA GLY A 183 40.95 7.04 -30.97
C GLY A 183 41.37 6.19 -32.17
N LEU A 184 40.45 5.42 -32.77
CA LEU A 184 40.79 4.50 -33.86
C LEU A 184 40.94 5.25 -35.18
N THR A 185 42.17 5.42 -35.66
CA THR A 185 42.47 6.03 -36.96
C THR A 185 43.10 4.98 -37.87
N ALA A 186 42.78 5.00 -39.17
CA ALA A 186 43.36 4.07 -40.13
C ALA A 186 44.15 4.85 -41.19
N THR A 187 45.40 4.48 -41.40
CA THR A 187 46.24 5.05 -42.46
C THR A 187 46.88 3.92 -43.26
N ALA A 188 47.22 4.20 -44.52
CA ALA A 188 47.85 3.23 -45.40
C ALA A 188 49.17 3.77 -45.92
N GLU A 189 50.20 2.92 -45.96
CA GLU A 189 51.50 3.22 -46.56
C GLU A 189 51.85 2.14 -47.59
N THR A 190 52.59 2.54 -48.64
CA THR A 190 52.97 1.59 -49.70
C THR A 190 54.34 0.97 -49.42
N THR A 191 54.43 -0.36 -49.41
CA THR A 191 55.69 -1.12 -49.28
C THR A 191 56.26 -1.51 -50.64
N GLU A 192 57.47 -2.08 -50.66
CA GLU A 192 58.10 -2.52 -51.92
C GLU A 192 57.34 -3.67 -52.58
N ALA A 193 57.41 -3.73 -53.91
CA ALA A 193 56.77 -4.78 -54.70
C ALA A 193 57.33 -6.16 -54.33
N GLY A 194 56.44 -7.15 -54.18
CA GLY A 194 56.79 -8.51 -53.76
C GLY A 194 56.77 -8.77 -52.25
N THR A 195 56.43 -7.77 -51.42
CA THR A 195 56.13 -7.98 -49.98
C THR A 195 54.68 -8.43 -49.78
N GLU A 196 54.40 -9.16 -48.69
CA GLU A 196 53.01 -9.51 -48.33
C GLU A 196 52.30 -8.31 -47.71
N ALA A 197 50.99 -8.19 -47.94
CA ALA A 197 50.19 -7.16 -47.29
C ALA A 197 50.03 -7.49 -45.80
N GLU A 198 50.30 -6.52 -44.94
CA GLU A 198 50.22 -6.68 -43.49
C GLU A 198 49.46 -5.50 -42.86
N ALA A 199 48.81 -5.77 -41.72
CA ALA A 199 48.11 -4.77 -40.92
C ALA A 199 48.66 -4.78 -39.50
N GLU A 200 49.03 -3.61 -39.01
CA GLU A 200 49.64 -3.43 -37.69
C GLU A 200 48.80 -2.47 -36.86
N TYR A 201 48.36 -2.91 -35.69
CA TYR A 201 47.59 -2.08 -34.75
C TYR A 201 48.52 -1.58 -33.63
N ASN A 202 48.61 -0.26 -33.47
CA ASN A 202 49.34 0.35 -32.39
C ASN A 202 48.38 0.70 -31.22
N PRO A 203 48.40 -0.06 -30.11
CA PRO A 203 47.46 0.10 -29.01
C PRO A 203 47.66 1.41 -28.22
N ASP A 204 48.85 2.04 -28.27
CA ASP A 204 49.15 3.28 -27.55
C ASP A 204 48.65 4.53 -28.29
N THR A 205 48.45 4.43 -29.61
CA THR A 205 48.04 5.56 -30.47
C THR A 205 46.67 5.36 -31.13
N GLY A 206 46.10 4.15 -31.07
CA GLY A 206 44.84 3.80 -31.74
C GLY A 206 44.95 3.71 -33.26
N LEU A 207 46.16 3.78 -33.83
CA LEU A 207 46.37 3.76 -35.28
C LEU A 207 46.41 2.32 -35.82
N LEU A 208 45.58 2.02 -36.81
CA LEU A 208 45.68 0.83 -37.66
C LEU A 208 46.41 1.21 -38.96
N LEU A 209 47.66 0.75 -39.10
CA LEU A 209 48.48 0.99 -40.29
C LEU A 209 48.35 -0.19 -41.27
N LEU A 210 47.86 0.09 -42.47
CA LEU A 210 47.80 -0.89 -43.56
C LEU A 210 49.01 -0.71 -44.47
N LYS A 211 49.88 -1.73 -44.52
CA LYS A 211 51.03 -1.76 -45.42
C LYS A 211 50.64 -2.48 -46.70
N ILE A 212 50.54 -1.71 -47.79
CA ILE A 212 50.04 -2.17 -49.09
C ILE A 212 51.23 -2.27 -50.06
N PRO A 213 51.58 -3.45 -50.58
CA PRO A 213 52.67 -3.60 -51.54
C PRO A 213 52.41 -2.80 -52.82
N LYS A 214 53.45 -2.12 -53.34
CA LYS A 214 53.37 -1.53 -54.68
C LYS A 214 53.19 -2.66 -55.71
N GLY A 215 52.29 -2.43 -56.67
CA GLY A 215 52.20 -3.33 -57.83
C GLY A 215 53.52 -3.34 -58.60
N ASP A 216 53.86 -4.50 -59.17
CA ASP A 216 55.04 -4.64 -60.02
C ASP A 216 55.03 -3.58 -61.13
N LYS A 217 56.18 -2.94 -61.40
CA LYS A 217 56.31 -1.99 -62.52
C LYS A 217 56.05 -2.74 -63.83
N GLY A 218 54.94 -2.45 -64.50
CA GLY A 218 54.67 -2.98 -65.84
C GLY A 218 55.73 -2.49 -66.84
N GLU A 219 56.26 -3.41 -67.65
CA GLU A 219 57.07 -3.06 -68.83
C GLU A 219 56.18 -2.46 -69.95
N PRO A 220 56.68 -1.49 -70.75
CA PRO A 220 55.92 -0.93 -71.88
C PRO A 220 55.69 -2.01 -72.95
N GLY A 221 54.44 -2.38 -73.21
CA GLY A 221 54.10 -3.51 -74.08
C GLY A 221 53.96 -3.18 -75.57
N ASP A 222 54.38 -4.12 -76.42
CA ASP A 222 53.87 -4.32 -77.78
C ASP A 222 52.73 -5.36 -77.78
N LYS A 223 51.78 -5.20 -78.70
CA LYS A 223 50.45 -5.83 -78.72
C LYS A 223 50.50 -7.33 -79.10
N GLY A 224 50.00 -8.20 -78.22
CA GLY A 224 49.75 -9.64 -78.46
C GLY A 224 48.33 -10.06 -78.04
N GLU A 225 47.83 -11.15 -78.64
CA GLU A 225 46.45 -11.66 -78.59
C GLU A 225 45.89 -12.01 -77.19
N PRO A 226 44.55 -12.13 -77.05
CA PRO A 226 43.83 -12.03 -75.77
C PRO A 226 44.26 -13.07 -74.72
N GLY A 227 44.72 -12.58 -73.56
CA GLY A 227 44.99 -13.39 -72.38
C GLY A 227 43.74 -13.64 -71.55
N ASP A 228 43.65 -14.84 -70.97
CA ASP A 228 42.62 -15.25 -70.01
C ASP A 228 42.42 -14.19 -68.91
N SER A 229 41.15 -13.94 -68.57
CA SER A 229 40.72 -12.97 -67.57
C SER A 229 41.41 -13.14 -66.22
N PHE A 230 41.85 -12.00 -65.67
CA PHE A 230 42.54 -11.82 -64.40
C PHE A 230 41.98 -12.65 -63.24
N LYS A 231 42.76 -13.62 -62.73
CA LYS A 231 42.45 -14.46 -61.56
C LYS A 231 42.23 -13.70 -60.23
N GLY A 232 42.44 -12.38 -60.19
CA GLY A 232 42.26 -11.53 -59.00
C GLY A 232 40.90 -10.83 -58.92
N GLN A 233 40.19 -10.66 -60.04
CA GLN A 233 38.88 -10.00 -60.07
C GLN A 233 37.82 -10.86 -59.38
N GLU A 234 37.85 -12.19 -59.62
CA GLU A 234 36.93 -13.14 -58.98
C GLU A 234 37.06 -13.15 -57.45
N ALA A 235 38.29 -13.05 -56.92
CA ALA A 235 38.53 -13.01 -55.48
C ALA A 235 38.07 -11.69 -54.82
N LEU A 236 38.16 -10.57 -55.55
CA LEU A 236 37.65 -9.28 -55.09
C LEU A 236 36.12 -9.24 -55.13
N ASP A 237 35.52 -9.75 -56.20
CA ASP A 237 34.07 -9.86 -56.37
C ASP A 237 33.47 -10.82 -55.33
N GLU A 238 34.19 -11.90 -54.97
CA GLU A 238 33.80 -12.81 -53.89
C GLU A 238 33.85 -12.12 -52.52
N LYS A 239 34.89 -11.33 -52.23
CA LYS A 239 34.98 -10.54 -51.00
C LYS A 239 33.90 -9.46 -50.92
N LEU A 240 33.60 -8.78 -52.03
CA LEU A 240 32.54 -7.78 -52.11
C LEU A 240 31.17 -8.44 -51.84
N ARG A 241 30.91 -9.60 -52.45
CA ARG A 241 29.69 -10.39 -52.20
C ARG A 241 29.56 -10.81 -50.73
N LEU A 242 30.66 -11.25 -50.11
CA LEU A 242 30.70 -11.62 -48.69
C LEU A 242 30.41 -10.41 -47.79
N PHE A 243 30.98 -9.25 -48.10
CA PHE A 243 30.74 -8.02 -47.35
C PHE A 243 29.28 -7.55 -47.47
N GLU A 244 28.71 -7.59 -48.68
CA GLU A 244 27.29 -7.28 -48.90
C GLU A 244 26.37 -8.26 -48.14
N GLN A 245 26.72 -9.56 -48.11
CA GLN A 245 26.00 -10.54 -47.30
C GLN A 245 26.08 -10.25 -45.81
N GLN A 246 27.25 -9.85 -45.30
CA GLN A 246 27.43 -9.47 -43.90
C GLN A 246 26.59 -8.23 -43.55
N ILE A 247 26.58 -7.20 -44.39
CA ILE A 247 25.73 -6.01 -44.18
C ILE A 247 24.25 -6.40 -44.15
N LYS A 248 23.82 -7.28 -45.07
CA LYS A 248 22.44 -7.75 -45.13
C LYS A 248 22.06 -8.54 -43.87
N GLN A 249 22.98 -9.36 -43.37
CA GLN A 249 22.78 -10.12 -42.14
C GLN A 249 22.67 -9.21 -40.91
N ILE A 250 23.58 -8.23 -40.77
CA ILE A 250 23.54 -7.26 -39.66
C ILE A 250 22.22 -6.47 -39.66
N LYS A 251 21.74 -6.07 -40.84
CA LYS A 251 20.43 -5.38 -40.95
C LYS A 251 19.28 -6.29 -40.51
N ALA A 252 19.27 -7.54 -40.94
CA ALA A 252 18.24 -8.51 -40.55
C ALA A 252 18.25 -8.83 -39.05
N ASP A 253 19.45 -8.96 -38.45
CA ASP A 253 19.60 -9.21 -37.02
C ASP A 253 19.16 -8.00 -36.18
N ASN A 254 19.47 -6.79 -36.63
CA ASN A 254 18.99 -5.56 -35.99
C ASN A 254 17.46 -5.42 -36.10
N GLU A 255 16.87 -5.68 -37.27
CA GLU A 255 15.41 -5.68 -37.41
C GLU A 255 14.77 -6.69 -36.43
N LYS A 256 15.32 -7.91 -36.34
CA LYS A 256 14.80 -8.93 -35.45
C LYS A 256 14.93 -8.57 -33.96
N ALA A 257 16.02 -7.91 -33.57
CA ALA A 257 16.28 -7.55 -32.18
C ALA A 257 15.33 -6.46 -31.65
N PHE A 258 14.89 -5.52 -32.50
CA PHE A 258 14.16 -4.32 -32.06
C PHE A 258 12.68 -4.26 -32.44
N LYS A 259 12.18 -5.17 -33.29
CA LYS A 259 10.80 -5.15 -33.81
C LYS A 259 9.68 -5.25 -32.77
N LYS A 260 10.00 -5.58 -31.52
CA LYS A 260 9.02 -5.71 -30.41
C LYS A 260 9.35 -4.82 -29.22
N VAL A 261 10.31 -3.90 -29.37
CA VAL A 261 10.64 -2.92 -28.35
C VAL A 261 9.62 -1.79 -28.39
N ILE A 262 8.97 -1.55 -27.25
CA ILE A 262 7.99 -0.50 -27.05
C ILE A 262 8.63 0.60 -26.22
N MET A 263 8.47 1.85 -26.67
CA MET A 263 9.01 3.03 -26.02
C MET A 263 7.91 4.04 -25.73
N MET A 264 8.11 4.84 -24.69
CA MET A 264 7.25 5.98 -24.36
C MET A 264 7.72 7.22 -25.13
N TRP A 265 6.80 7.86 -25.83
CA TRP A 265 7.00 9.03 -26.67
C TRP A 265 6.28 10.24 -26.08
N GLY A 266 7.02 11.32 -25.83
CA GLY A 266 6.50 12.56 -25.25
C GLY A 266 6.19 13.66 -26.26
N GLY A 267 6.42 13.43 -27.56
CA GLY A 267 6.14 14.39 -28.62
C GLY A 267 4.74 14.23 -29.23
N LEU A 268 4.45 15.00 -30.28
CA LEU A 268 3.20 14.87 -31.03
C LEU A 268 3.17 13.53 -31.78
N ILE A 269 1.97 12.94 -31.92
CA ILE A 269 1.78 11.70 -32.72
C ILE A 269 2.18 11.93 -34.18
N THR A 270 1.98 13.13 -34.70
CA THR A 270 2.36 13.53 -36.07
C THR A 270 3.87 13.70 -36.25
N GLU A 271 4.66 13.70 -35.17
CA GLU A 271 6.11 13.90 -35.17
C GLU A 271 6.86 12.61 -34.76
N ILE A 272 6.17 11.46 -34.76
CA ILE A 272 6.82 10.17 -34.51
C ILE A 272 7.94 9.97 -35.54
N PRO A 273 9.19 9.72 -35.11
CA PRO A 273 10.32 9.60 -36.02
C PRO A 273 10.16 8.45 -37.02
N GLU A 274 10.78 8.61 -38.20
CA GLU A 274 10.81 7.57 -39.21
C GLU A 274 11.37 6.25 -38.66
N GLY A 275 10.74 5.13 -39.03
CA GLY A 275 11.05 3.80 -38.49
C GLY A 275 10.29 3.43 -37.21
N PHE A 276 9.48 4.33 -36.66
CA PHE A 276 8.58 4.07 -35.55
C PHE A 276 7.12 4.25 -35.95
N VAL A 277 6.25 3.48 -35.30
CA VAL A 277 4.80 3.55 -35.46
C VAL A 277 4.11 3.57 -34.10
N LEU A 278 2.92 4.15 -34.05
CA LEU A 278 2.08 4.16 -32.86
C LEU A 278 1.60 2.73 -32.53
N CYS A 279 1.58 2.38 -31.25
CA CYS A 279 0.98 1.15 -30.74
C CYS A 279 -0.54 1.28 -30.66
N ASP A 280 -1.21 1.21 -31.82
CA ASP A 280 -2.65 1.40 -31.99
C ASP A 280 -3.39 0.16 -32.54
N GLY A 281 -2.70 -0.98 -32.60
CA GLY A 281 -3.23 -2.22 -33.16
C GLY A 281 -3.00 -2.38 -34.67
N THR A 282 -2.55 -1.34 -35.36
CA THR A 282 -2.17 -1.41 -36.77
C THR A 282 -0.72 -1.87 -36.93
N ASN A 283 -0.32 -2.27 -38.15
CA ASN A 283 1.05 -2.68 -38.48
C ASN A 283 1.61 -3.83 -37.59
N GLY A 284 0.73 -4.63 -36.98
CA GLY A 284 1.12 -5.73 -36.07
C GLY A 284 1.66 -5.26 -34.70
N THR A 285 1.41 -4.00 -34.34
CA THR A 285 1.64 -3.46 -32.99
C THR A 285 0.49 -3.86 -32.05
N PRO A 286 0.71 -3.93 -30.73
CA PRO A 286 -0.39 -4.00 -29.78
C PRO A 286 -1.14 -2.66 -29.72
N ASP A 287 -2.44 -2.66 -29.42
CA ASP A 287 -3.17 -1.44 -29.10
C ASP A 287 -3.01 -1.12 -27.60
N LEU A 288 -2.22 -0.08 -27.30
CA LEU A 288 -1.90 0.38 -25.95
C LEU A 288 -2.54 1.72 -25.59
N ARG A 289 -3.42 2.25 -26.45
CA ARG A 289 -4.17 3.47 -26.15
C ARG A 289 -5.14 3.20 -25.00
N ASP A 290 -5.27 4.16 -24.09
CA ASP A 290 -6.12 4.09 -22.90
C ASP A 290 -5.83 2.89 -21.97
N LYS A 291 -4.61 2.33 -22.02
CA LYS A 291 -4.19 1.20 -21.18
C LYS A 291 -3.08 1.58 -20.22
N PHE A 292 -3.15 0.99 -19.03
CA PHE A 292 -2.03 0.98 -18.09
C PHE A 292 -1.16 -0.24 -18.36
N ILE A 293 0.16 -0.08 -18.27
CA ILE A 293 1.10 -1.17 -18.57
C ILE A 293 1.36 -1.97 -17.30
N LEU A 294 1.12 -3.28 -17.38
CA LEU A 294 1.41 -4.24 -16.33
C LEU A 294 2.53 -5.19 -16.79
N GLY A 295 3.47 -5.50 -15.89
CA GLY A 295 4.52 -6.47 -16.18
C GLY A 295 3.98 -7.90 -16.22
N ALA A 296 4.23 -8.62 -17.30
CA ALA A 296 3.85 -10.02 -17.43
C ALA A 296 4.63 -10.91 -16.43
N GLY A 297 3.96 -11.92 -15.87
CA GLY A 297 4.59 -12.93 -14.99
C GLY A 297 4.66 -12.55 -13.50
N ALA A 298 4.07 -11.43 -13.09
CA ALA A 298 4.08 -10.97 -11.70
C ALA A 298 3.05 -11.68 -10.79
N CYS A 299 2.01 -12.31 -11.33
CA CYS A 299 1.04 -13.11 -10.57
C CYS A 299 0.29 -14.13 -11.43
N GLU A 300 -0.53 -14.98 -10.80
CA GLU A 300 -1.24 -16.07 -11.47
C GLU A 300 -2.29 -15.61 -12.50
N ASP A 301 -2.80 -14.39 -12.40
CA ASP A 301 -3.84 -13.86 -13.29
C ASP A 301 -3.31 -13.17 -14.56
N TYR A 302 -2.00 -12.88 -14.66
CA TYR A 302 -1.41 -12.12 -15.77
C TYR A 302 -0.13 -12.82 -16.26
N LYS A 303 -0.31 -13.90 -17.02
CA LYS A 303 0.79 -14.83 -17.36
C LYS A 303 1.42 -14.53 -18.71
N GLU A 304 0.66 -14.00 -19.66
CA GLU A 304 1.10 -13.91 -21.06
C GLU A 304 1.25 -12.48 -21.57
N VAL A 305 2.26 -12.27 -22.42
CA VAL A 305 2.48 -10.98 -23.09
C VAL A 305 1.34 -10.72 -24.06
N GLY A 306 0.67 -9.58 -23.91
CA GLY A 306 -0.44 -9.16 -24.77
C GLY A 306 -1.83 -9.36 -24.17
N GLU A 307 -1.93 -10.00 -23.00
CA GLU A 307 -3.18 -10.05 -22.24
C GLU A 307 -3.65 -8.63 -21.88
N SER A 308 -4.96 -8.40 -21.94
CA SER A 308 -5.59 -7.11 -21.61
C SER A 308 -6.80 -7.36 -20.72
N GLY A 309 -7.02 -6.49 -19.75
CA GLY A 309 -8.14 -6.58 -18.82
C GLY A 309 -8.28 -5.29 -17.99
N GLY A 310 -9.12 -5.34 -16.96
CA GLY A 310 -9.41 -4.18 -16.11
C GLY A 310 -10.45 -3.23 -16.70
N SER A 311 -10.83 -2.24 -15.91
CA SER A 311 -11.84 -1.22 -16.28
C SER A 311 -11.41 0.15 -15.77
N TYR A 312 -11.70 1.19 -16.53
CA TYR A 312 -11.50 2.58 -16.11
C TYR A 312 -12.36 2.96 -14.89
N ASN A 313 -13.53 2.32 -14.76
CA ASN A 313 -14.44 2.53 -13.64
C ASN A 313 -14.63 1.22 -12.87
N ALA A 314 -14.60 1.30 -11.55
CA ALA A 314 -15.16 0.25 -10.72
C ALA A 314 -16.68 0.46 -10.66
N THR A 315 -17.44 -0.55 -11.10
CA THR A 315 -18.89 -0.61 -10.96
C THR A 315 -19.22 -1.76 -10.03
N THR A 316 -20.05 -1.52 -9.02
CA THR A 316 -20.70 -2.61 -8.29
C THR A 316 -21.86 -3.11 -9.13
N GLU A 317 -21.85 -4.38 -9.53
CA GLU A 317 -23.03 -4.97 -10.16
C GLU A 317 -24.18 -5.00 -9.15
N ASN A 318 -25.36 -4.61 -9.62
CA ASN A 318 -26.60 -4.64 -8.87
C ASN A 318 -26.87 -6.07 -8.38
N THR A 319 -26.52 -6.35 -7.12
CA THR A 319 -26.99 -7.57 -6.47
C THR A 319 -28.48 -7.37 -6.26
N THR A 320 -29.29 -8.04 -7.07
CA THR A 320 -30.73 -8.09 -6.85
C THR A 320 -30.97 -8.81 -5.53
N ALA A 321 -31.07 -8.05 -4.44
CA ALA A 321 -31.72 -8.55 -3.24
C ALA A 321 -33.15 -8.90 -3.66
N VAL A 322 -33.50 -10.18 -3.56
CA VAL A 322 -34.84 -10.67 -3.88
C VAL A 322 -35.79 -10.12 -2.82
N ASN A 323 -36.35 -8.94 -3.08
CA ASN A 323 -37.36 -8.29 -2.24
C ASN A 323 -38.74 -8.82 -2.63
N ASN A 324 -38.98 -10.11 -2.41
CA ASN A 324 -40.31 -10.66 -2.57
C ASN A 324 -41.12 -10.47 -1.28
N ALA A 325 -42.38 -10.08 -1.42
CA ALA A 325 -43.25 -9.79 -0.29
C ALA A 325 -43.31 -11.02 0.65
N THR A 326 -43.06 -10.80 1.94
CA THR A 326 -43.03 -11.87 2.94
C THR A 326 -44.25 -11.78 3.85
N THR A 327 -45.00 -12.87 3.91
CA THR A 327 -45.99 -13.10 4.96
C THR A 327 -45.30 -13.85 6.11
N LEU A 328 -45.54 -13.40 7.35
CA LEU A 328 -45.01 -14.09 8.52
C LEU A 328 -45.56 -15.52 8.60
N THR A 329 -44.67 -16.48 8.77
CA THR A 329 -45.01 -17.87 9.08
C THR A 329 -45.20 -18.05 10.58
N VAL A 330 -45.85 -19.15 10.99
CA VAL A 330 -46.05 -19.48 12.41
C VAL A 330 -44.73 -19.53 13.19
N ALA A 331 -43.64 -19.95 12.55
CA ALA A 331 -42.31 -19.99 13.16
C ALA A 331 -41.69 -18.60 13.40
N GLN A 332 -42.15 -17.57 12.68
CA GLN A 332 -41.65 -16.20 12.80
C GLN A 332 -42.43 -15.36 13.83
N ILE A 333 -43.49 -15.92 14.42
CA ILE A 333 -44.26 -15.26 15.47
C ILE A 333 -43.70 -15.69 16.82
N SER A 334 -43.38 -14.74 17.70
CA SER A 334 -42.89 -15.03 19.05
C SER A 334 -43.92 -15.83 19.86
N ALA A 335 -43.42 -16.73 20.72
CA ALA A 335 -44.26 -17.52 21.61
C ALA A 335 -45.09 -16.58 22.51
N HIS A 336 -46.40 -16.76 22.49
CA HIS A 336 -47.35 -16.00 23.30
C HIS A 336 -48.41 -16.95 23.87
N LYS A 337 -48.98 -16.59 25.03
CA LYS A 337 -50.11 -17.30 25.66
C LYS A 337 -51.25 -16.33 25.93
N HIS A 338 -52.47 -16.84 25.85
CA HIS A 338 -53.66 -16.13 26.33
C HIS A 338 -54.16 -16.80 27.59
N GLU A 339 -54.58 -16.00 28.55
CA GLU A 339 -55.11 -16.46 29.83
C GLU A 339 -56.55 -15.97 30.00
N PHE A 340 -57.45 -16.89 30.32
CA PHE A 340 -58.86 -16.59 30.56
C PHE A 340 -59.11 -16.52 32.06
N TYR A 341 -59.71 -15.42 32.52
CA TYR A 341 -60.12 -15.26 33.91
C TYR A 341 -61.63 -15.33 34.06
N GLY A 342 -62.12 -16.20 34.95
CA GLY A 342 -63.52 -16.28 35.34
C GLY A 342 -63.74 -15.64 36.70
N ALA A 343 -64.71 -14.72 36.82
CA ALA A 343 -65.14 -14.16 38.10
C ALA A 343 -66.50 -14.75 38.50
N SER A 344 -66.62 -15.23 39.73
CA SER A 344 -67.90 -15.69 40.29
C SER A 344 -68.21 -14.97 41.60
N GLY A 345 -69.47 -14.58 41.79
CA GLY A 345 -69.98 -14.07 43.05
C GLY A 345 -70.27 -15.21 44.03
N SER A 346 -70.40 -14.89 45.32
CA SER A 346 -70.74 -15.90 46.34
C SER A 346 -72.10 -16.55 46.02
N GLY A 347 -72.09 -17.88 45.84
CA GLY A 347 -73.28 -18.66 45.46
C GLY A 347 -73.49 -18.86 43.95
N SER A 348 -72.66 -18.26 43.10
CA SER A 348 -72.64 -18.50 41.65
C SER A 348 -71.69 -19.66 41.31
N LYS A 349 -72.03 -20.48 40.30
CA LYS A 349 -71.17 -21.59 39.82
C LYS A 349 -71.04 -21.52 38.30
N ALA A 350 -69.83 -21.69 37.79
CA ALA A 350 -69.58 -21.90 36.36
C ALA A 350 -68.71 -23.14 36.18
N ALA A 351 -69.08 -24.00 35.24
CA ALA A 351 -68.28 -25.15 34.84
C ALA A 351 -67.83 -24.95 33.39
N ILE A 352 -66.52 -25.04 33.16
CA ILE A 352 -65.92 -24.94 31.82
C ILE A 352 -65.30 -26.31 31.53
N THR A 353 -65.71 -26.92 30.43
CA THR A 353 -65.10 -28.15 29.91
C THR A 353 -64.23 -27.78 28.72
N ALA A 354 -62.96 -28.14 28.79
CA ALA A 354 -62.02 -27.98 27.69
C ALA A 354 -61.50 -29.35 27.23
N ASN A 355 -61.17 -29.45 25.94
CA ASN A 355 -60.48 -30.63 25.42
C ASN A 355 -58.96 -30.54 25.64
N SER A 356 -58.24 -31.59 25.25
CA SER A 356 -56.76 -31.65 25.30
C SER A 356 -56.06 -30.51 24.57
N ASP A 357 -56.73 -29.92 23.58
CA ASP A 357 -56.22 -28.79 22.79
C ASP A 357 -56.59 -27.43 23.41
N HIS A 358 -57.05 -27.45 24.66
CA HIS A 358 -57.45 -26.28 25.46
C HIS A 358 -58.57 -25.44 24.83
N SER A 359 -59.30 -25.98 23.85
CA SER A 359 -60.51 -25.36 23.31
C SER A 359 -61.68 -25.64 24.25
N ILE A 360 -62.46 -24.60 24.54
CA ILE A 360 -63.64 -24.71 25.39
C ILE A 360 -64.76 -25.35 24.56
N THR A 361 -65.20 -26.55 24.97
CA THR A 361 -66.21 -27.33 24.24
C THR A 361 -67.60 -27.23 24.88
N ALA A 362 -67.66 -26.86 26.17
CA ALA A 362 -68.92 -26.58 26.85
C ALA A 362 -68.74 -25.57 27.98
N VAL A 363 -69.72 -24.69 28.15
CA VAL A 363 -69.82 -23.75 29.27
C VAL A 363 -71.19 -23.91 29.92
N GLN A 364 -71.23 -24.20 31.22
CA GLN A 364 -72.46 -24.19 32.00
C GLN A 364 -72.41 -23.11 33.07
N ILE A 365 -73.44 -22.26 33.09
CA ILE A 365 -73.56 -21.10 33.97
C ILE A 365 -74.76 -21.29 34.89
N TYR A 366 -74.53 -21.18 36.19
CA TYR A 366 -75.55 -21.27 37.22
C TYR A 366 -75.55 -20.01 38.10
N ASN A 367 -76.75 -19.55 38.49
CA ASN A 367 -76.95 -18.41 39.38
C ASN A 367 -76.18 -17.14 38.96
N GLY A 368 -76.42 -16.66 37.73
CA GLY A 368 -76.03 -15.33 37.29
C GLY A 368 -74.53 -15.09 37.07
N ALA A 369 -73.69 -16.14 37.05
CA ALA A 369 -72.28 -16.01 36.67
C ALA A 369 -72.14 -15.43 35.25
N LYS A 370 -71.15 -14.54 35.05
CA LYS A 370 -70.83 -13.96 33.74
C LYS A 370 -69.49 -14.50 33.28
N LEU A 371 -69.44 -15.04 32.06
CA LEU A 371 -68.20 -15.41 31.39
C LEU A 371 -68.00 -14.44 30.23
N SER A 372 -66.89 -13.69 30.21
CA SER A 372 -66.56 -12.78 29.10
C SER A 372 -65.19 -13.13 28.54
N SER A 373 -65.13 -13.31 27.23
CA SER A 373 -63.89 -13.40 26.46
C SER A 373 -63.85 -12.22 25.49
N ALA A 374 -63.03 -11.21 25.77
CA ALA A 374 -62.78 -10.10 24.85
C ALA A 374 -61.38 -10.26 24.27
N MET A 375 -61.27 -11.02 23.19
CA MET A 375 -60.08 -11.05 22.35
C MET A 375 -60.53 -10.85 20.92
N ASP A 376 -60.34 -9.65 20.40
CA ASP A 376 -60.58 -9.36 19.00
C ASP A 376 -59.36 -9.76 18.18
N ASN A 377 -59.60 -10.36 17.02
CA ASN A 377 -58.53 -10.60 16.06
C ASN A 377 -57.97 -9.26 15.62
N THR A 378 -56.66 -9.04 15.79
CA THR A 378 -55.98 -7.87 15.24
C THR A 378 -54.92 -8.31 14.25
N GLY A 379 -54.87 -7.63 13.09
CA GLY A 379 -53.97 -7.95 11.99
C GLY A 379 -54.60 -8.87 10.95
N GLY A 380 -54.22 -8.69 9.68
CA GLY A 380 -54.76 -9.44 8.54
C GLY A 380 -53.77 -10.40 7.88
N GLY A 381 -52.61 -10.65 8.51
CA GLY A 381 -51.55 -11.50 7.96
C GLY A 381 -51.03 -11.07 6.58
N GLN A 382 -51.19 -9.78 6.24
CA GLN A 382 -50.86 -9.30 4.91
C GLN A 382 -49.35 -9.31 4.71
N PRO A 383 -48.86 -9.71 3.54
CA PRO A 383 -47.45 -9.61 3.22
C PRO A 383 -47.04 -8.14 3.23
N HIS A 384 -45.84 -7.87 3.71
CA HIS A 384 -45.20 -6.58 3.50
C HIS A 384 -43.88 -6.79 2.77
N ASN A 385 -43.41 -5.73 2.13
CA ASN A 385 -42.14 -5.72 1.45
C ASN A 385 -41.29 -4.57 1.99
N HIS A 386 -39.97 -4.76 1.95
CA HIS A 386 -39.02 -3.69 2.19
C HIS A 386 -38.50 -3.24 0.83
N ASP A 387 -38.80 -2.00 0.45
CA ASP A 387 -38.35 -1.44 -0.82
C ASP A 387 -36.91 -0.95 -0.67
N GLN A 388 -35.97 -1.69 -1.25
CA GLN A 388 -34.61 -1.21 -1.46
C GLN A 388 -34.47 -0.80 -2.93
N LYS A 389 -34.36 0.51 -3.15
CA LYS A 389 -34.16 1.05 -4.49
C LYS A 389 -32.76 0.67 -4.98
N PRO A 390 -32.64 -0.04 -6.12
CA PRO A 390 -31.34 -0.29 -6.73
C PRO A 390 -30.65 1.04 -6.99
N HIS A 391 -29.37 1.12 -6.68
CA HIS A 391 -28.55 2.26 -7.03
C HIS A 391 -27.16 1.77 -7.41
N ASP A 392 -26.56 2.48 -8.36
CA ASP A 392 -25.24 2.14 -8.87
C ASP A 392 -24.21 3.08 -8.25
N HIS A 393 -23.06 2.50 -7.89
CA HIS A 393 -21.87 3.26 -7.60
C HIS A 393 -20.95 3.22 -8.80
N LYS A 394 -20.61 4.40 -9.31
CA LYS A 394 -19.53 4.57 -10.28
C LYS A 394 -18.39 5.27 -9.57
N VAL A 395 -17.28 4.56 -9.40
CA VAL A 395 -16.05 5.14 -8.85
C VAL A 395 -15.00 5.17 -9.95
N THR A 396 -14.52 6.36 -10.26
CA THR A 396 -13.35 6.54 -11.12
C THR A 396 -12.11 6.29 -10.28
N VAL A 397 -11.33 5.27 -10.67
CA VAL A 397 -10.15 4.80 -9.92
C VAL A 397 -8.83 5.29 -10.51
N THR A 398 -8.87 6.29 -11.40
CA THR A 398 -7.69 6.81 -12.10
C THR A 398 -6.81 7.64 -11.15
N PRO A 399 -5.58 7.22 -10.84
CA PRO A 399 -4.62 8.04 -10.10
C PRO A 399 -4.16 9.24 -10.96
N PRO A 400 -3.54 10.29 -10.38
CA PRO A 400 -2.87 11.34 -11.15
C PRO A 400 -1.90 10.74 -12.17
N TYR A 401 -1.97 11.19 -13.43
CA TYR A 401 -1.21 10.61 -14.54
C TYR A 401 -0.64 11.67 -15.47
N TYR A 402 0.42 11.28 -16.20
CA TYR A 402 1.00 12.03 -17.30
C TYR A 402 0.89 11.17 -18.58
N VAL A 403 0.43 11.77 -19.69
CA VAL A 403 0.15 11.03 -20.93
C VAL A 403 1.39 10.99 -21.81
N LEU A 404 1.78 9.79 -22.20
CA LEU A 404 2.81 9.52 -23.21
C LEU A 404 2.19 8.58 -24.26
N ALA A 405 2.60 8.73 -25.52
CA ALA A 405 2.25 7.77 -26.56
C ALA A 405 3.17 6.54 -26.47
N PHE A 406 2.66 5.36 -26.82
CA PHE A 406 3.50 4.17 -26.96
C PHE A 406 3.84 3.98 -28.44
N ILE A 407 5.13 3.86 -28.75
CA ILE A 407 5.61 3.64 -30.11
C ILE A 407 6.45 2.36 -30.19
N GLN A 408 6.45 1.71 -31.35
CA GLN A 408 7.21 0.49 -31.62
C GLN A 408 8.05 0.68 -32.89
N LYS A 409 9.26 0.12 -32.91
CA LYS A 409 10.09 0.08 -34.11
C LYS A 409 9.54 -0.93 -35.12
N LEU A 410 9.51 -0.57 -36.41
CA LEU A 410 9.11 -1.46 -37.51
C LEU A 410 10.17 -2.51 -37.87
#